data_AF-A0A952QIN8-F1
#
_entry.id   AF-A0A952QIN8-F1
#
_cell.length_a   1.000
_cell.length_b   1.000
_cell.length_c   1.000
_cell.angle_alpha   90.00
_cell.angle_beta   90.00
_cell.angle_gamma   90.00
#
_symmetry.space_group_name_H-M   'P 1'
#
loop_
_entity.id
_entity.type
_entity.pdbx_description
1 polymer ?
#
loop_
_entity_poly.entity_id
_entity_poly.type
_entity_poly.pdbx_seq_one_letter_code
_entity_poly.pdbx_strand_id
1 'polypeptide(L)'
;MAVSGGISRYFRPGLESLQAMWRPMLIVQSALVLTVAGYFLNPGFQQVMERVAEYKDRGGVPLVLAIGFFAGGILPEIAKALVGKIGKTDRDWVNSTLYTGSVYMLVTFLVVAFFKLQVVLFGDSGTLGMVVKKVLVDQLIFSPFVSIPLAVGLFRWRKDKFDFKAWRSVASLSGYRENVLPALVMCWSYWGPITFAMYFLPERLQFVVSSFCQAAWSLLFVFLVHRPESHAPPE
;
A
#
# COMPACT_ATOMS: atom_id res chain seq x y z
N MET A 1 7.35 6.60 -36.68
CA MET A 1 7.26 5.50 -35.70
C MET A 1 8.39 5.64 -34.68
N ALA A 2 8.19 6.37 -33.58
CA ALA A 2 9.19 6.58 -32.53
C ALA A 2 8.53 6.76 -31.14
N VAL A 3 7.46 6.00 -30.87
CA VAL A 3 6.67 6.10 -29.62
C VAL A 3 6.99 4.96 -28.64
N SER A 4 7.67 3.90 -29.09
CA SER A 4 7.94 2.70 -28.27
C SER A 4 9.04 2.89 -27.21
N GLY A 5 9.96 3.85 -27.38
CA GLY A 5 11.09 4.03 -26.45
C GLY A 5 10.81 4.87 -25.20
N GLY A 6 9.93 5.88 -25.31
CA GLY A 6 9.72 6.88 -24.24
C GLY A 6 8.86 6.38 -23.08
N ILE A 7 7.79 5.63 -23.38
CA ILE A 7 6.87 5.10 -22.35
C ILE A 7 7.61 4.05 -21.51
N SER A 8 8.35 3.14 -22.14
CA SER A 8 9.12 2.08 -21.47
C SER A 8 10.04 2.60 -20.35
N ARG A 9 10.66 3.78 -20.52
CA ARG A 9 11.55 4.39 -19.53
C ARG A 9 10.87 4.68 -18.19
N TYR A 10 9.60 5.09 -18.19
CA TYR A 10 8.88 5.44 -16.96
C TYR A 10 8.37 4.20 -16.21
N PHE A 11 8.09 3.10 -16.92
CA PHE A 11 7.64 1.86 -16.30
C PHE A 11 8.80 0.97 -15.82
N ARG A 12 9.98 1.11 -16.44
CA ARG A 12 11.16 0.30 -16.16
C ARG A 12 11.55 0.26 -14.67
N PRO A 13 11.63 1.38 -13.92
CA PRO A 13 11.96 1.32 -12.49
C PRO A 13 10.93 0.53 -11.68
N GLY A 14 9.66 0.59 -12.05
CA GLY A 14 8.58 -0.20 -11.45
C GLY A 14 8.75 -1.69 -11.75
N LEU A 15 9.05 -2.04 -13.01
CA LEU A 15 9.29 -3.42 -13.44
C LEU A 15 10.55 -4.03 -12.81
N GLU A 16 11.64 -3.29 -12.71
CA GLU A 16 12.86 -3.76 -12.03
C GLU A 16 12.62 -3.99 -10.54
N SER A 17 11.83 -3.12 -9.90
CA SER A 17 11.43 -3.31 -8.50
C SER A 17 10.57 -4.56 -8.34
N LEU A 18 9.64 -4.79 -9.27
CA LEU A 18 8.82 -6.00 -9.31
C LEU A 18 9.69 -7.26 -9.44
N GLN A 19 10.67 -7.27 -10.34
CA GLN A 19 11.59 -8.41 -10.51
C GLN A 19 12.45 -8.67 -9.27
N ALA A 20 12.79 -7.64 -8.50
CA ALA A 20 13.52 -7.82 -7.25
C ALA A 20 12.63 -8.33 -6.11
N MET A 21 11.31 -8.06 -6.16
CA MET A 21 10.40 -8.21 -5.03
C MET A 21 9.21 -9.14 -5.25
N TRP A 22 9.11 -9.82 -6.40
CA TRP A 22 7.96 -10.68 -6.71
C TRP A 22 7.76 -11.83 -5.72
N ARG A 23 8.84 -12.40 -5.16
CA ARG A 23 8.76 -13.52 -4.19
C ARG A 23 8.01 -13.13 -2.92
N PRO A 24 8.42 -12.08 -2.16
CA PRO A 24 7.66 -11.66 -0.99
C PRO A 24 6.23 -11.21 -1.34
N MET A 25 6.01 -10.60 -2.52
CA MET A 25 4.66 -10.26 -2.97
C MET A 25 3.77 -11.51 -3.11
N LEU A 26 4.24 -12.55 -3.80
CA LEU A 26 3.50 -13.79 -3.99
C LEU A 26 3.21 -14.52 -2.67
N ILE A 27 4.14 -14.48 -1.71
CA ILE A 27 3.92 -15.09 -0.39
C ILE A 27 2.73 -14.40 0.30
N VAL A 28 2.69 -13.07 0.32
CA VAL A 28 1.59 -12.33 0.96
C VAL A 28 0.28 -12.51 0.19
N GLN A 29 0.31 -12.48 -1.13
CA GLN A 29 -0.86 -12.73 -1.97
C GLN A 29 -1.42 -14.14 -1.74
N SER A 30 -0.56 -15.16 -1.68
CA SER A 30 -0.97 -16.53 -1.39
C SER A 30 -1.56 -16.67 0.01
N ALA A 31 -0.92 -16.05 1.01
CA ALA A 31 -1.43 -16.04 2.38
C ALA A 31 -2.82 -15.37 2.48
N LEU A 32 -3.04 -14.29 1.74
CA LEU A 32 -4.35 -13.66 1.66
C LEU A 32 -5.39 -14.56 0.99
N VAL A 33 -5.06 -15.17 -0.15
CA VAL A 33 -5.99 -16.08 -0.85
C VAL A 33 -6.37 -17.24 0.07
N LEU A 34 -5.41 -17.82 0.80
CA LEU A 34 -5.67 -18.85 1.80
C LEU A 34 -6.53 -18.34 2.96
N THR A 35 -6.33 -17.09 3.40
CA THR A 35 -7.16 -16.45 4.43
C THR A 35 -8.60 -16.28 3.98
N VAL A 36 -8.82 -15.76 2.76
CA VAL A 36 -10.15 -15.60 2.16
C VAL A 36 -10.82 -16.95 1.96
N ALA A 37 -10.09 -17.94 1.42
CA ALA A 37 -10.62 -19.29 1.24
C ALA A 37 -10.96 -19.93 2.59
N GLY A 38 -10.09 -19.79 3.60
CA GLY A 38 -10.34 -20.26 4.96
C GLY A 38 -11.59 -19.65 5.58
N TYR A 39 -11.86 -18.37 5.33
CA TYR A 39 -13.06 -17.68 5.82
C TYR A 39 -14.35 -18.32 5.28
N PHE A 40 -14.38 -18.70 4.00
CA PHE A 40 -15.56 -19.31 3.39
C PHE A 40 -15.67 -20.83 3.58
N LEU A 41 -14.55 -21.53 3.72
CA LEU A 41 -14.50 -22.99 3.77
C LEU A 41 -14.47 -23.57 5.19
N ASN A 42 -14.09 -22.78 6.19
CA ASN A 42 -13.94 -23.24 7.58
C ASN A 42 -14.73 -22.37 8.56
N PRO A 43 -15.85 -22.87 9.12
CA PRO A 43 -16.67 -22.13 10.08
C PRO A 43 -15.92 -21.70 11.35
N GLY A 44 -14.94 -22.48 11.80
CA GLY A 44 -14.12 -22.12 12.96
C GLY A 44 -13.21 -20.93 12.67
N PHE A 45 -12.58 -20.92 11.49
CA PHE A 45 -11.76 -19.80 11.04
C PHE A 45 -12.60 -18.55 10.79
N GLN A 46 -13.80 -18.71 10.22
CA GLN A 46 -14.77 -17.64 10.08
C GLN A 46 -15.07 -16.96 11.43
N GLN A 47 -15.38 -17.73 12.48
CA GLN A 47 -15.64 -17.18 13.81
C GLN A 47 -14.44 -16.44 14.40
N VAL A 48 -13.22 -16.93 14.18
CA VAL A 48 -11.99 -16.22 14.62
C VAL A 48 -11.89 -14.87 13.93
N MET A 49 -12.07 -14.84 12.61
CA MET A 49 -12.04 -13.60 11.82
C MET A 49 -13.13 -12.60 12.27
N GLU A 50 -14.35 -13.08 12.50
CA GLU A 50 -15.45 -12.25 12.98
C GLU A 50 -15.16 -11.66 14.36
N ARG A 51 -14.58 -12.42 15.29
CA ARG A 51 -14.14 -11.89 16.59
C ARG A 51 -13.10 -10.80 16.44
N VAL A 52 -12.12 -10.99 15.55
CA VAL A 52 -11.11 -9.96 15.27
C VAL A 52 -11.76 -8.69 14.70
N ALA A 53 -12.74 -8.84 13.80
CA ALA A 53 -13.51 -7.71 13.30
C ALA A 53 -14.30 -7.00 14.41
N GLU A 54 -14.93 -7.75 15.33
CA GLU A 54 -15.63 -7.16 16.48
C GLU A 54 -14.68 -6.38 17.40
N TYR A 55 -13.47 -6.88 17.67
CA TYR A 55 -12.46 -6.14 18.43
C TYR A 55 -12.08 -4.83 17.74
N LYS A 56 -11.87 -4.88 16.42
CA LYS A 56 -11.62 -3.68 15.60
C LYS A 56 -12.80 -2.70 15.69
N ASP A 57 -14.03 -3.18 15.53
CA ASP A 57 -15.23 -2.34 15.56
C ASP A 57 -15.41 -1.66 16.93
N ARG A 58 -15.11 -2.36 18.04
CA ARG A 58 -15.11 -1.78 19.40
C ARG A 58 -14.02 -0.74 19.63
N GLY A 59 -12.83 -0.96 19.06
CA GLY A 59 -11.72 0.00 19.16
C GLY A 59 -11.87 1.23 18.28
N GLY A 60 -12.74 1.16 17.26
CA GLY A 60 -13.10 2.28 16.39
C GLY A 60 -11.92 2.89 15.64
N VAL A 61 -12.03 4.19 15.34
CA VAL A 61 -11.00 4.94 14.59
C VAL A 61 -9.64 4.94 15.29
N PRO A 62 -9.51 5.15 16.62
CA PRO A 62 -8.20 5.15 17.28
C PRO A 62 -7.42 3.84 17.08
N LEU A 63 -8.08 2.69 17.18
CA LEU A 63 -7.43 1.40 16.97
C LEU A 63 -6.97 1.22 15.52
N VAL A 64 -7.81 1.62 14.55
CA VAL A 64 -7.46 1.61 13.12
C VAL A 64 -6.21 2.46 12.84
N LEU A 65 -6.15 3.68 13.42
CA LEU A 65 -5.00 4.57 13.28
C LEU A 65 -3.74 3.97 13.91
N ALA A 66 -3.85 3.40 15.11
CA ALA A 66 -2.75 2.74 15.80
C ALA A 66 -2.20 1.55 14.99
N ILE A 67 -3.07 0.72 14.41
CA ILE A 67 -2.69 -0.39 13.53
C ILE A 67 -1.98 0.14 12.28
N GLY A 68 -2.51 1.20 11.65
CA GLY A 68 -1.88 1.84 10.50
C GLY A 68 -0.47 2.36 10.82
N PHE A 69 -0.31 3.03 11.96
CA PHE A 69 0.98 3.49 12.44
C PHE A 69 1.95 2.33 12.67
N PHE A 70 1.49 1.28 13.35
CA PHE A 70 2.30 0.11 13.64
C PHE A 70 2.75 -0.63 12.38
N ALA A 71 1.84 -0.88 11.44
CA ALA A 71 2.12 -1.58 10.19
C ALA A 71 3.08 -0.82 9.28
N GLY A 72 3.01 0.51 9.28
CA GLY A 72 3.85 1.36 8.44
C GLY A 72 5.18 1.78 9.07
N GLY A 73 5.20 2.04 10.37
CA GLY A 73 6.36 2.55 11.07
C GLY A 73 7.13 1.46 11.81
N ILE A 74 6.48 0.77 12.74
CA ILE A 74 7.17 -0.08 13.72
C ILE A 74 7.52 -1.45 13.13
N LEU A 75 6.54 -2.11 12.50
CA LEU A 75 6.69 -3.49 12.01
C LEU A 75 7.81 -3.64 10.95
N PRO A 76 7.99 -2.70 10.00
CA PRO A 76 9.13 -2.71 9.08
C PRO A 76 10.48 -2.66 9.79
N GLU A 77 10.60 -1.89 10.87
CA GLU A 77 11.85 -1.79 11.62
C GLU A 77 12.14 -3.05 12.44
N ILE A 78 11.10 -3.68 13.01
CA ILE A 78 11.23 -5.00 13.64
C ILE A 78 11.73 -6.02 12.61
N ALA A 79 11.15 -6.04 11.41
CA ALA A 79 11.59 -6.94 10.35
C ALA A 79 13.05 -6.72 9.95
N LYS A 80 13.51 -5.45 9.86
CA LYS A 80 14.92 -5.12 9.61
C LYS A 80 15.82 -5.60 10.75
N ALA A 81 15.40 -5.43 12.00
CA ALA A 81 16.14 -5.87 13.18
C ALA A 81 16.32 -7.40 13.21
N LEU A 82 15.26 -8.15 12.91
CA LEU A 82 15.29 -9.62 12.90
C LEU A 82 16.23 -10.20 11.83
N VAL A 83 16.43 -9.49 10.72
CA VAL A 83 17.34 -9.90 9.63
C VAL A 83 18.75 -9.31 9.82
N GLY A 84 19.03 -8.66 10.96
CA GLY A 84 20.34 -8.08 11.26
C GLY A 84 20.70 -6.87 10.39
N LYS A 85 19.70 -6.19 9.81
CA LYS A 85 19.88 -5.04 8.90
C LYS A 85 19.50 -3.70 9.54
N ILE A 86 19.31 -3.65 10.86
CA ILE A 86 19.04 -2.36 11.52
C ILE A 86 20.33 -1.53 11.55
N GLY A 87 20.21 -0.26 11.14
CA GLY A 87 21.30 0.71 11.29
C GLY A 87 21.46 1.12 12.76
N LYS A 88 22.16 2.24 12.99
CA LYS A 88 22.20 2.85 14.33
C LYS A 88 20.79 3.33 14.72
N THR A 89 20.30 2.89 15.87
CA THR A 89 19.06 3.38 16.49
C THR A 89 19.31 4.74 17.14
N ASP A 90 19.50 5.76 16.31
CA ASP A 90 19.72 7.15 16.73
C ASP A 90 18.45 8.01 16.63
N ARG A 91 18.58 9.31 16.91
CA ARG A 91 17.45 10.26 16.86
C ARG A 91 16.87 10.38 15.45
N ASP A 92 17.69 10.25 14.41
CA ASP A 92 17.23 10.35 13.03
C ASP A 92 16.43 9.10 12.63
N TRP A 93 16.84 7.92 13.10
CA TRP A 93 16.06 6.70 12.98
C TRP A 93 14.69 6.84 13.66
N VAL A 94 14.63 7.35 14.91
CA VAL A 94 13.35 7.56 15.62
C VAL A 94 12.46 8.51 14.84
N ASN A 95 12.99 9.66 14.42
CA ASN A 95 12.26 10.62 13.61
C ASN A 95 11.77 9.98 12.31
N SER A 96 12.61 9.15 11.66
CA SER A 96 12.29 8.42 10.45
C SER A 96 11.07 7.53 10.61
N THR A 97 11.08 6.71 11.65
CA THR A 97 10.04 5.76 12.02
C THR A 97 8.74 6.46 12.40
N LEU A 98 8.79 7.49 13.23
CA LEU A 98 7.61 8.25 13.66
C LEU A 98 6.87 8.88 12.48
N TYR A 99 7.61 9.50 11.57
CA TYR A 99 7.02 10.12 10.39
C TYR A 99 6.44 9.07 9.44
N THR A 100 7.17 7.99 9.16
CA THR A 100 6.70 6.91 8.28
C THR A 100 5.43 6.27 8.85
N GLY A 101 5.41 6.00 10.16
CA GLY A 101 4.21 5.55 10.88
C GLY A 101 3.06 6.54 10.75
N SER A 102 3.30 7.84 10.86
CA SER A 102 2.27 8.88 10.71
C SER A 102 1.70 8.96 9.28
N VAL A 103 2.55 8.79 8.26
CA VAL A 103 2.11 8.70 6.86
C VAL A 103 1.18 7.50 6.68
N TYR A 104 1.57 6.32 7.18
CA TYR A 104 0.74 5.13 7.05
C TYR A 104 -0.52 5.16 7.92
N MET A 105 -0.50 5.84 9.07
CA MET A 105 -1.70 6.14 9.85
C MET A 105 -2.71 6.93 9.01
N LEU A 106 -2.27 7.98 8.32
CA LEU A 106 -3.12 8.78 7.42
C LEU A 106 -3.62 7.97 6.22
N VAL A 107 -2.73 7.21 5.56
CA VAL A 107 -3.10 6.34 4.43
C VAL A 107 -4.12 5.29 4.86
N THR A 108 -3.94 4.66 6.02
CA THR A 108 -4.87 3.68 6.57
C THR A 108 -6.25 4.30 6.84
N PHE A 109 -6.30 5.50 7.42
CA PHE A 109 -7.57 6.20 7.61
C PHE A 109 -8.31 6.42 6.28
N LEU A 110 -7.57 6.89 5.27
CA LEU A 110 -8.11 7.13 3.93
C LEU A 110 -8.62 5.85 3.27
N VAL A 111 -7.87 4.74 3.39
CA VAL A 111 -8.27 3.43 2.85
C VAL A 111 -9.52 2.89 3.54
N VAL A 112 -9.65 3.03 4.86
CA VAL A 112 -10.85 2.60 5.59
C VAL A 112 -12.06 3.45 5.19
N ALA A 113 -11.89 4.77 5.05
CA ALA A 113 -12.94 5.63 4.52
C ALA A 113 -13.34 5.22 3.09
N PHE A 114 -12.37 4.83 2.27
CA PHE A 114 -12.59 4.35 0.91
C PHE A 114 -13.35 3.01 0.87
N PHE A 115 -13.04 2.06 1.76
CA PHE A 115 -13.81 0.81 1.87
C PHE A 115 -15.28 1.09 2.20
N LYS A 116 -15.57 1.99 3.15
CA LYS A 116 -16.94 2.42 3.46
C LYS A 116 -17.62 3.07 2.25
N LEU A 117 -16.91 3.91 1.50
CA LEU A 117 -17.42 4.51 0.27
C LEU A 117 -17.76 3.44 -0.79
N GLN A 118 -16.90 2.44 -0.96
CA GLN A 118 -17.14 1.31 -1.88
C GLN A 118 -18.41 0.52 -1.50
N VAL A 119 -18.71 0.39 -0.21
CA VAL A 119 -19.98 -0.21 0.26
C VAL A 119 -21.19 0.63 -0.16
N VAL A 120 -21.11 1.96 0.01
CA VAL A 120 -22.19 2.87 -0.38
C VAL A 120 -22.42 2.84 -1.90
N LEU A 121 -21.35 2.75 -2.70
CA LEU A 121 -21.43 2.80 -4.16
C LEU A 121 -21.82 1.45 -4.79
N PHE A 122 -21.38 0.33 -4.23
CA PHE A 122 -21.49 -0.98 -4.91
C PHE A 122 -22.08 -2.10 -4.05
N GLY A 123 -22.34 -1.86 -2.76
CA GLY A 123 -22.78 -2.88 -1.80
C GLY A 123 -21.62 -3.50 -1.02
N ASP A 124 -21.92 -4.25 0.05
CA ASP A 124 -20.92 -4.74 1.01
C ASP A 124 -20.06 -5.88 0.47
N SER A 125 -20.65 -7.01 0.10
CA SER A 125 -19.93 -8.19 -0.39
C SER A 125 -20.81 -9.07 -1.27
N GLY A 126 -20.20 -10.06 -1.94
CA GLY A 126 -20.91 -11.31 -2.29
C GLY A 126 -21.06 -11.66 -3.77
N THR A 127 -20.86 -10.74 -4.71
CA THR A 127 -20.92 -11.09 -6.15
C THR A 127 -19.64 -10.69 -6.89
N LEU A 128 -19.25 -11.52 -7.87
CA LEU A 128 -18.10 -11.24 -8.73
C LEU A 128 -18.23 -9.88 -9.44
N GLY A 129 -19.44 -9.52 -9.87
CA GLY A 129 -19.70 -8.23 -10.52
C GLY A 129 -19.46 -7.02 -9.60
N MET A 130 -19.81 -7.12 -8.31
CA MET A 130 -19.50 -6.10 -7.31
C MET A 130 -17.98 -6.03 -7.09
N VAL A 131 -17.33 -7.17 -6.88
CA VAL A 131 -15.88 -7.25 -6.67
C VAL A 131 -15.12 -6.60 -7.82
N VAL A 132 -15.44 -6.93 -9.07
CA VAL A 132 -14.77 -6.36 -10.25
C VAL A 132 -14.93 -4.83 -10.28
N LYS A 133 -16.13 -4.29 -10.01
CA LYS A 133 -16.34 -2.84 -9.93
C LYS A 133 -15.48 -2.20 -8.85
N LYS A 134 -15.44 -2.79 -7.65
CA LYS A 134 -14.62 -2.29 -6.53
C LYS A 134 -13.14 -2.27 -6.89
N VAL A 135 -12.62 -3.37 -7.46
CA VAL A 135 -11.22 -3.47 -7.92
C VAL A 135 -10.91 -2.43 -8.99
N LEU A 136 -11.78 -2.24 -9.99
CA LEU A 136 -11.53 -1.26 -11.05
C LEU A 136 -11.48 0.17 -10.50
N VAL A 137 -12.40 0.53 -9.61
CA VAL A 137 -12.42 1.86 -8.98
C VAL A 137 -11.21 2.04 -8.06
N ASP A 138 -10.84 1.02 -7.30
CA ASP A 138 -9.66 1.05 -6.45
C ASP A 138 -8.37 1.24 -7.27
N GLN A 139 -8.15 0.36 -8.24
CA GLN A 139 -6.87 0.27 -8.95
C GLN A 139 -6.74 1.32 -10.05
N LEU A 140 -7.84 1.75 -10.69
CA LEU A 140 -7.79 2.69 -11.81
C LEU A 140 -8.19 4.12 -11.45
N ILE A 141 -8.80 4.35 -10.28
CA ILE A 141 -9.23 5.69 -9.85
C ILE A 141 -8.57 6.06 -8.52
N PHE A 142 -8.86 5.33 -7.45
CA PHE A 142 -8.36 5.69 -6.13
C PHE A 142 -6.83 5.60 -6.05
N SER A 143 -6.24 4.54 -6.56
CA SER A 143 -4.78 4.35 -6.53
C SER A 143 -4.03 5.39 -7.35
N PRO A 144 -4.37 5.65 -8.64
CA PRO A 144 -3.64 6.60 -9.47
C PRO A 144 -3.85 8.07 -9.10
N PHE A 145 -5.02 8.44 -8.56
CA PHE A 145 -5.36 9.86 -8.34
C PHE A 145 -5.36 10.26 -6.87
N VAL A 146 -5.40 9.31 -5.94
CA VAL A 146 -5.52 9.60 -4.51
C VAL A 146 -4.39 8.94 -3.71
N SER A 147 -4.38 7.61 -3.59
CA SER A 147 -3.54 6.96 -2.58
C SER A 147 -2.04 7.01 -2.91
N ILE A 148 -1.63 6.68 -4.13
CA ILE A 148 -0.22 6.66 -4.53
C ILE A 148 0.34 8.09 -4.64
N PRO A 149 -0.32 9.06 -5.31
CA PRO A 149 0.16 10.45 -5.31
C PRO A 149 0.29 11.03 -3.91
N LEU A 150 -0.66 10.77 -3.01
CA LEU A 150 -0.59 11.22 -1.61
C LEU A 150 0.64 10.64 -0.91
N ALA A 151 0.83 9.32 -0.98
CA ALA A 151 1.95 8.65 -0.33
C ALA A 151 3.31 9.14 -0.88
N VAL A 152 3.47 9.17 -2.21
CA VAL A 152 4.69 9.67 -2.88
C VAL A 152 4.95 11.13 -2.50
N GLY A 153 3.90 11.96 -2.53
CA GLY A 153 3.98 13.38 -2.21
C GLY A 153 4.42 13.62 -0.76
N LEU A 154 3.89 12.87 0.21
CA LEU A 154 4.30 12.95 1.61
C LEU A 154 5.77 12.60 1.78
N PHE A 155 6.23 11.46 1.26
CA PHE A 155 7.65 11.09 1.41
C PHE A 155 8.60 12.07 0.72
N ARG A 156 8.22 12.63 -0.44
CA ARG A 156 9.01 13.69 -1.09
C ARG A 156 8.99 14.99 -0.31
N TRP A 157 7.84 15.41 0.21
CA TRP A 157 7.71 16.58 1.07
C TRP A 157 8.66 16.47 2.28
N ARG A 158 8.76 15.29 2.88
CA ARG A 158 9.73 15.02 3.94
C ARG A 158 11.18 15.09 3.46
N LYS A 159 11.50 14.45 2.33
CA LYS A 159 12.85 14.43 1.74
C LYS A 159 13.34 15.85 1.46
N ASP A 160 12.44 16.73 1.00
CA ASP A 160 12.71 18.14 0.70
C ASP A 160 12.51 19.05 1.93
N LYS A 161 12.68 18.50 3.16
CA LYS A 161 12.62 19.24 4.44
C LYS A 161 11.34 20.06 4.62
N PHE A 162 10.22 19.52 4.17
CA PHE A 162 8.89 20.11 4.23
C PHE A 162 8.67 21.34 3.33
N ASP A 163 9.45 21.52 2.25
CA ASP A 163 9.13 22.49 1.20
C ASP A 163 7.91 22.04 0.38
N PHE A 164 6.82 22.82 0.41
CA PHE A 164 5.61 22.54 -0.36
C PHE A 164 5.83 22.45 -1.88
N LYS A 165 6.92 23.02 -2.41
CA LYS A 165 7.30 22.84 -3.82
C LYS A 165 7.51 21.37 -4.18
N ALA A 166 7.84 20.50 -3.22
CA ALA A 166 7.95 19.06 -3.42
C ALA A 166 6.70 18.44 -4.05
N TRP A 167 5.50 18.96 -3.74
CA TRP A 167 4.24 18.48 -4.31
C TRP A 167 4.14 18.64 -5.83
N ARG A 168 4.96 19.50 -6.46
CA ARG A 168 5.06 19.56 -7.93
C ARG A 168 5.51 18.23 -8.53
N SER A 169 6.19 17.38 -7.76
CA SER A 169 6.60 16.04 -8.20
C SER A 169 5.44 15.08 -8.43
N VAL A 170 4.25 15.38 -7.91
CA VAL A 170 3.06 14.55 -8.10
C VAL A 170 1.92 15.32 -8.79
N ALA A 171 1.98 16.65 -8.80
CA ALA A 171 1.00 17.50 -9.47
C ALA A 171 1.34 17.84 -10.93
N SER A 172 2.62 17.85 -11.31
CA SER A 172 3.03 18.09 -12.71
C SER A 172 3.03 16.80 -13.52
N LEU A 173 2.77 16.88 -14.83
CA LEU A 173 2.76 15.70 -15.71
C LEU A 173 4.13 14.99 -15.76
N SER A 174 5.23 15.74 -15.80
CA SER A 174 6.59 15.18 -15.76
C SER A 174 6.86 14.51 -14.42
N GLY A 175 6.60 15.22 -13.31
CA GLY A 175 6.78 14.68 -11.97
C GLY A 175 5.96 13.41 -11.75
N TYR A 176 4.69 13.42 -12.15
CA TYR A 176 3.80 12.27 -12.02
C TYR A 176 4.35 11.05 -12.78
N ARG A 177 4.83 11.24 -14.01
CA ARG A 177 5.43 10.16 -14.81
C ARG A 177 6.69 9.59 -14.18
N GLU A 178 7.50 10.43 -13.55
CA GLU A 178 8.77 10.01 -12.94
C GLU A 178 8.60 9.36 -11.58
N ASN A 179 7.61 9.79 -10.79
CA ASN A 179 7.51 9.42 -9.38
C ASN A 179 6.29 8.56 -9.06
N VAL A 180 5.16 8.79 -9.73
CA VAL A 180 3.89 8.11 -9.45
C VAL A 180 3.73 6.87 -10.32
N LEU A 181 4.02 6.94 -11.63
CA LEU A 181 3.87 5.78 -12.52
C LEU A 181 4.69 4.54 -12.10
N PRO A 182 5.98 4.64 -11.72
CA PRO A 182 6.72 3.47 -11.23
C PRO A 182 6.09 2.86 -9.97
N ALA A 183 5.59 3.71 -9.07
CA ALA A 183 4.90 3.29 -7.86
C ALA A 183 3.56 2.61 -8.17
N LEU A 184 2.86 3.06 -9.21
CA LEU A 184 1.62 2.44 -9.67
C LEU A 184 1.82 1.05 -10.25
N VAL A 185 2.90 0.82 -11.00
CA VAL A 185 3.23 -0.54 -11.49
C VAL A 185 3.33 -1.52 -10.33
N MET A 186 4.04 -1.11 -9.28
CA MET A 186 4.17 -1.94 -8.09
C MET A 186 2.84 -2.06 -7.33
N CYS A 187 2.09 -0.96 -7.22
CA CYS A 187 0.77 -0.95 -6.60
C CYS A 187 -0.15 -1.96 -7.28
N TRP A 188 -0.32 -1.90 -8.60
CA TRP A 188 -1.18 -2.81 -9.33
C TRP A 188 -0.73 -4.27 -9.22
N SER A 189 0.59 -4.50 -9.28
CA SER A 189 1.14 -5.86 -9.18
C SER A 189 0.92 -6.46 -7.80
N TYR A 190 0.99 -5.63 -6.75
CA TYR A 190 0.82 -6.07 -5.37
C TYR A 190 -0.66 -6.09 -4.95
N TRP A 191 -1.32 -4.95 -5.04
CA TRP A 191 -2.68 -4.71 -4.57
C TRP A 191 -3.76 -5.20 -5.55
N GLY A 192 -3.50 -5.34 -6.84
CA GLY A 192 -4.50 -5.86 -7.79
C GLY A 192 -5.04 -7.24 -7.38
N PRO A 193 -4.17 -8.27 -7.24
CA PRO A 193 -4.60 -9.58 -6.77
C PRO A 193 -5.17 -9.55 -5.34
N ILE A 194 -4.58 -8.73 -4.46
CA ILE A 194 -4.99 -8.61 -3.06
C ILE A 194 -6.41 -8.06 -2.96
N THR A 195 -6.69 -6.94 -3.62
CA THR A 195 -8.00 -6.29 -3.61
C THR A 195 -9.05 -7.17 -4.27
N PHE A 196 -8.70 -7.90 -5.34
CA PHE A 196 -9.59 -8.86 -5.97
C PHE A 196 -10.06 -9.95 -5.00
N ALA A 197 -9.15 -10.57 -4.25
CA ALA A 197 -9.52 -11.58 -3.25
C ALA A 197 -10.21 -10.96 -2.02
N MET A 198 -9.67 -9.85 -1.51
CA MET A 198 -10.16 -9.16 -0.31
C MET A 198 -11.59 -8.66 -0.46
N TYR A 199 -11.99 -8.13 -1.63
CA TYR A 199 -13.32 -7.56 -1.82
C TYR A 199 -14.45 -8.59 -1.83
N PHE A 200 -14.15 -9.90 -1.81
CA PHE A 200 -15.15 -10.91 -1.51
C PHE A 200 -15.57 -10.92 -0.05
N LEU A 201 -14.73 -10.44 0.87
CA LEU A 201 -15.04 -10.37 2.30
C LEU A 201 -15.98 -9.18 2.62
N PRO A 202 -16.80 -9.29 3.68
CA PRO A 202 -17.50 -8.14 4.27
C PRO A 202 -16.55 -6.99 4.60
N GLU A 203 -16.98 -5.73 4.46
CA GLU A 203 -16.16 -4.52 4.67
C GLU A 203 -15.40 -4.53 5.99
N ARG A 204 -16.08 -4.95 7.05
CA ARG A 204 -15.52 -4.99 8.39
C ARG A 204 -14.27 -5.86 8.50
N LEU A 205 -14.15 -6.89 7.66
CA LEU A 205 -12.97 -7.76 7.53
C LEU A 205 -11.94 -7.27 6.53
N GLN A 206 -12.31 -6.45 5.55
CA GLN A 206 -11.38 -5.92 4.54
C GLN A 206 -10.23 -5.16 5.20
N PHE A 207 -10.52 -4.31 6.20
CA PHE A 207 -9.47 -3.64 6.99
C PHE A 207 -8.54 -4.62 7.72
N VAL A 208 -9.09 -5.69 8.30
CA VAL A 208 -8.31 -6.66 9.07
C VAL A 208 -7.27 -7.31 8.17
N VAL A 209 -7.70 -7.83 7.02
CA VAL A 209 -6.78 -8.49 6.07
C VAL A 209 -5.87 -7.49 5.36
N SER A 210 -6.36 -6.29 5.03
CA SER A 210 -5.55 -5.26 4.38
C SER A 210 -4.43 -4.78 5.29
N SER A 211 -4.64 -4.73 6.61
CA SER A 211 -3.62 -4.28 7.58
C SER A 211 -2.40 -5.20 7.60
N PHE A 212 -2.59 -6.51 7.47
CA PHE A 212 -1.48 -7.46 7.34
C PHE A 212 -0.72 -7.26 6.03
N CYS A 213 -1.44 -7.05 4.93
CA CYS A 213 -0.83 -6.76 3.63
C CYS A 213 -0.09 -5.41 3.64
N GLN A 214 -0.64 -4.42 4.34
CA GLN A 214 -0.09 -3.07 4.44
C GLN A 214 1.31 -3.07 5.07
N ALA A 215 1.56 -3.96 6.02
CA ALA A 215 2.87 -4.10 6.65
C ALA A 215 3.96 -4.58 5.67
N ALA A 216 3.62 -5.50 4.77
CA ALA A 216 4.53 -5.91 3.71
C ALA A 216 4.67 -4.81 2.66
N TRP A 217 3.58 -4.16 2.27
CA TRP A 217 3.60 -3.02 1.36
C TRP A 217 4.50 -1.89 1.85
N SER A 218 4.48 -1.57 3.15
CA SER A 218 5.28 -0.47 3.68
C SER A 218 6.77 -0.68 3.49
N LEU A 219 7.25 -1.93 3.65
CA LEU A 219 8.61 -2.32 3.31
C LEU A 219 8.87 -2.15 1.80
N LEU A 220 8.02 -2.74 0.94
CA LEU A 220 8.17 -2.69 -0.52
C LEU A 220 8.24 -1.25 -1.05
N PHE A 221 7.33 -0.41 -0.57
CA PHE A 221 7.18 0.97 -1.00
C PHE A 221 8.35 1.85 -0.56
N VAL A 222 8.82 1.69 0.68
CA VAL A 222 9.99 2.42 1.17
C VAL A 222 11.23 2.09 0.33
N PHE A 223 11.43 0.81 -0.04
CA PHE A 223 12.55 0.43 -0.91
C PHE A 223 12.49 1.08 -2.29
N LEU A 224 11.30 1.24 -2.87
CA LEU A 224 11.13 1.94 -4.16
C LEU A 224 11.41 3.44 -4.03
N VAL A 225 10.80 4.10 -3.05
CA VAL A 225 10.91 5.56 -2.87
C VAL A 225 12.35 5.97 -2.53
N HIS A 226 13.11 5.10 -1.88
CA HIS A 226 14.51 5.34 -1.51
C HIS A 226 15.53 4.74 -2.47
N ARG A 227 15.15 4.27 -3.68
CA ARG A 227 16.15 3.86 -4.66
C ARG A 227 17.09 5.04 -4.94
N PRO A 228 18.43 4.84 -4.88
CA PRO A 228 19.38 5.83 -5.35
C PRO A 228 19.04 6.16 -6.80
N GLU A 229 19.00 7.44 -7.15
CA GLU A 229 18.86 7.88 -8.54
C GLU A 229 19.97 7.22 -9.35
N SER A 230 19.66 6.18 -10.13
CA SER A 230 20.63 5.61 -11.05
C SER A 230 21.01 6.71 -12.02
N HIS A 231 22.30 7.07 -12.03
CA HIS A 231 22.93 8.05 -12.91
C HIS A 231 22.14 8.25 -14.20
N ALA A 232 21.58 9.44 -14.37
CA ALA A 232 21.21 9.91 -15.70
C ALA A 232 22.47 9.77 -16.59
N PRO A 233 22.39 9.13 -17.77
CA PRO A 233 23.50 9.22 -18.70
C PRO A 233 23.74 10.71 -19.02
N PRO A 234 25.00 11.14 -19.13
CA PRO A 234 25.30 12.52 -19.51
C PRO A 234 24.60 12.85 -20.83
N GLU A 235 24.10 14.08 -20.91
CA GLU A 235 23.43 14.67 -22.08
C GLU A 235 24.26 14.54 -23.36
#